data_AF-A0AAV0GT78-F1
#
_entry.id   AF-A0AAV0GT78-F1
#
_cell.length_a   1.000
_cell.length_b   1.000
_cell.length_c   1.000
_cell.angle_alpha   90.00
_cell.angle_beta   90.00
_cell.angle_gamma   90.00
#
_symmetry.space_group_name_H-M   'P 1'
#
loop_
_entity.id
_entity.type
_entity.pdbx_description
1 polymer ?
#
loop_
_entity_poly.entity_id
_entity_poly.type
_entity_poly.pdbx_seq_one_letter_code
_entity_poly.pdbx_strand_id
1 'polypeptide(L)'
;MCKQVTVDGYSAPLTAGNFAKLVVDGAYDGAKLNTINQAVITDDGLDKNAGYSVPLEIMPSEQFEPLYRTKLSIQDGELPVLPMSVYGAVAMAHSDVSEEYSAPYQFFFYLYDKRNSGLGGLSFDEGQFSVFGYATSGRDILSQIKTGDVIRSAKMVDGQDRLILPAQS
;
A
#
# COMPACT_ATOMS: atom_id res chain seq x y z
N MET A 1 -4.15 -17.75 13.62
CA MET A 1 -3.40 -16.54 14.00
C MET A 1 -3.95 -15.37 13.20
N CYS A 2 -4.33 -14.27 13.85
CA CYS A 2 -4.85 -13.08 13.19
C CYS A 2 -3.68 -12.20 12.71
N LYS A 3 -3.60 -11.95 11.40
CA LYS A 3 -2.62 -11.06 10.78
C LYS A 3 -3.25 -9.67 10.71
N GLN A 4 -2.51 -8.63 11.07
CA GLN A 4 -3.07 -7.27 11.14
C GLN A 4 -2.22 -6.33 10.32
N VAL A 5 -2.91 -5.44 9.63
CA VAL A 5 -2.37 -4.31 8.89
C VAL A 5 -3.02 -3.07 9.47
N THR A 6 -2.20 -2.09 9.84
CA THR A 6 -2.68 -0.76 10.23
C THR A 6 -2.53 0.15 9.02
N VAL A 7 -3.65 0.75 8.60
CA VAL A 7 -3.69 1.73 7.51
C VAL A 7 -3.72 3.14 8.08
N ASP A 8 -2.98 4.04 7.46
CA ASP A 8 -2.82 5.43 7.89
C ASP A 8 -3.58 6.37 6.93
N GLY A 9 -4.80 6.72 7.33
CA GLY A 9 -5.63 7.70 6.63
C GLY A 9 -5.29 9.16 6.92
N TYR A 10 -4.31 9.45 7.78
CA TYR A 10 -3.80 10.81 7.98
C TYR A 10 -2.77 11.17 6.91
N SER A 11 -1.79 10.29 6.71
CA SER A 11 -0.69 10.52 5.77
C SER A 11 -1.04 10.16 4.32
N ALA A 12 -1.96 9.20 4.13
CA ALA A 12 -2.40 8.72 2.81
C ALA A 12 -3.94 8.56 2.74
N PRO A 13 -4.72 9.65 2.91
CA PRO A 13 -6.18 9.59 3.03
C PRO A 13 -6.89 8.94 1.85
N LEU A 14 -6.50 9.24 0.61
CA LEU A 14 -7.17 8.69 -0.57
C LEU A 14 -6.83 7.21 -0.77
N THR A 15 -5.57 6.84 -0.61
CA THR A 15 -5.09 5.47 -0.80
C THR A 15 -5.61 4.56 0.30
N ALA A 16 -5.50 4.98 1.57
CA ALA A 16 -6.03 4.24 2.71
C ALA A 16 -7.56 4.12 2.66
N GLY A 17 -8.26 5.20 2.27
CA GLY A 17 -9.71 5.20 2.11
C GLY A 17 -10.19 4.22 1.02
N ASN A 18 -9.53 4.23 -0.15
CA ASN A 18 -9.82 3.29 -1.23
C ASN A 18 -9.59 1.83 -0.79
N PHE A 19 -8.44 1.54 -0.16
CA PHE A 19 -8.15 0.21 0.36
C PHE A 19 -9.17 -0.24 1.41
N ALA A 20 -9.50 0.62 2.37
CA ALA A 20 -10.49 0.32 3.41
C ALA A 20 -11.87 0.03 2.83
N LYS A 21 -12.30 0.80 1.82
CA LYS A 21 -13.54 0.53 1.09
C LYS A 21 -13.53 -0.85 0.46
N LEU A 22 -12.47 -1.20 -0.27
CA LEU A 22 -12.33 -2.51 -0.93
C LEU A 22 -12.35 -3.67 0.07
N VAL A 23 -11.77 -3.48 1.26
CA VAL A 23 -11.87 -4.44 2.36
C VAL A 23 -13.31 -4.58 2.86
N VAL A 24 -14.04 -3.46 3.06
CA VAL A 24 -15.45 -3.47 3.49
C VAL A 24 -16.34 -4.15 2.46
N ASP A 25 -16.09 -3.93 1.17
CA ASP A 25 -16.85 -4.52 0.07
C ASP A 25 -16.48 -6.00 -0.18
N GLY A 26 -15.49 -6.55 0.55
CA GLY A 26 -15.03 -7.92 0.40
C GLY A 26 -14.25 -8.17 -0.90
N ALA A 27 -13.77 -7.12 -1.56
CA ALA A 27 -13.11 -7.23 -2.86
C ALA A 27 -11.82 -8.06 -2.82
N TYR A 28 -11.15 -8.14 -1.67
CA TYR A 28 -9.93 -8.93 -1.50
C TYR A 28 -10.18 -10.39 -1.09
N ASP A 29 -11.43 -10.80 -0.86
CA ASP A 29 -11.75 -12.17 -0.47
C ASP A 29 -11.55 -13.11 -1.67
N GLY A 30 -10.67 -14.09 -1.51
CA GLY A 30 -10.30 -15.02 -2.58
C GLY A 30 -9.22 -14.50 -3.53
N ALA A 31 -8.71 -13.27 -3.33
CA ALA A 31 -7.63 -12.72 -4.13
C ALA A 31 -6.37 -13.59 -4.02
N LYS A 32 -5.70 -13.86 -5.15
CA LYS A 32 -4.42 -14.58 -5.12
C LYS A 32 -3.27 -13.61 -4.90
N LEU A 33 -2.20 -14.14 -4.36
CA LEU A 33 -0.95 -13.43 -4.12
C LEU A 33 0.14 -14.00 -5.03
N ASN A 34 0.96 -13.10 -5.54
CA ASN A 34 2.18 -13.39 -6.27
C ASN A 34 3.37 -12.88 -5.47
N THR A 35 4.48 -13.62 -5.50
CA THR A 35 5.76 -13.14 -4.98
C THR A 35 6.59 -12.58 -6.14
N ILE A 36 6.98 -11.32 -6.04
CA ILE A 36 7.85 -10.64 -7.01
C ILE A 36 9.02 -10.01 -6.26
N ASN A 37 10.25 -10.36 -6.62
CA ASN A 37 11.46 -9.83 -5.95
C ASN A 37 11.31 -9.75 -4.41
N GLN A 38 11.23 -8.53 -3.87
CA GLN A 38 11.10 -8.21 -2.45
C GLN A 38 9.67 -7.81 -2.06
N ALA A 39 8.66 -8.34 -2.72
CA ALA A 39 7.27 -8.00 -2.44
C ALA A 39 6.34 -9.19 -2.60
N VAL A 40 5.25 -9.13 -1.84
CA VAL A 40 4.06 -9.97 -2.01
C VAL A 40 2.95 -9.07 -2.52
N ILE A 41 2.48 -9.31 -3.74
CA ILE A 41 1.50 -8.46 -4.43
C ILE A 41 0.22 -9.24 -4.71
N THR A 42 -0.93 -8.58 -4.66
CA THR A 42 -2.17 -9.17 -5.16
C THR A 42 -2.10 -9.38 -6.67
N ASP A 43 -2.70 -10.44 -7.19
CA ASP A 43 -2.80 -10.63 -8.64
C ASP A 43 -3.69 -9.57 -9.31
N ASP A 44 -3.69 -9.57 -10.64
CA ASP A 44 -4.48 -8.68 -11.48
C ASP A 44 -5.91 -9.20 -11.72
N GLY A 45 -6.29 -10.33 -11.09
CA GLY A 45 -7.54 -11.05 -11.32
C GLY A 45 -8.76 -10.53 -10.56
N LEU A 46 -8.58 -9.48 -9.76
CA LEU A 46 -9.68 -8.77 -9.11
C LEU A 46 -10.49 -7.95 -10.13
N ASP A 47 -11.78 -7.74 -9.85
CA ASP A 47 -12.63 -6.91 -10.71
C ASP A 47 -12.02 -5.50 -10.80
N LYS A 48 -11.57 -5.14 -12.01
CA LYS A 48 -10.92 -3.86 -12.29
C LYS A 48 -11.82 -2.66 -12.00
N ASN A 49 -13.11 -2.88 -11.84
CA ASN A 49 -14.10 -1.85 -11.52
C ASN A 49 -14.34 -1.69 -10.00
N ALA A 50 -13.73 -2.49 -9.14
CA ALA A 50 -14.05 -2.50 -7.71
C ALA A 50 -13.51 -1.28 -6.94
N GLY A 51 -12.47 -0.61 -7.44
CA GLY A 51 -11.76 0.47 -6.73
C GLY A 51 -11.72 1.79 -7.47
N TYR A 52 -11.33 2.86 -6.77
CA TYR A 52 -11.09 4.17 -7.37
C TYR A 52 -9.68 4.24 -7.95
N SER A 53 -9.55 4.89 -9.11
CA SER A 53 -8.22 5.36 -9.54
C SER A 53 -7.82 6.53 -8.65
N VAL A 54 -6.91 6.27 -7.72
CA VAL A 54 -6.37 7.28 -6.80
C VAL A 54 -5.03 7.81 -7.34
N PRO A 55 -4.72 9.11 -7.20
CA PRO A 55 -3.40 9.60 -7.56
C PRO A 55 -2.31 8.92 -6.72
N LEU A 56 -1.07 8.94 -7.19
CA LEU A 56 0.10 8.72 -6.33
C LEU A 56 0.01 9.71 -5.17
N GLU A 57 0.15 9.24 -3.95
CA GLU A 57 -0.10 10.01 -2.73
C GLU A 57 1.05 9.79 -1.75
N ILE A 58 1.83 10.85 -1.49
CA ILE A 58 3.01 10.77 -0.62
C ILE A 58 3.07 12.04 0.24
N MET A 59 3.06 11.89 1.56
CA MET A 59 3.28 13.00 2.51
C MET A 59 4.77 13.14 2.83
N PRO A 60 5.42 14.27 2.49
CA PRO A 60 6.79 14.57 2.93
C PRO A 60 6.84 14.84 4.45
N SER A 61 7.94 14.46 5.10
CA SER A 61 8.12 14.55 6.56
C SER A 61 7.99 15.97 7.12
N GLU A 62 8.32 16.98 6.31
CA GLU A 62 8.30 18.40 6.70
C GLU A 62 7.01 19.12 6.26
N GLN A 63 5.99 18.38 5.81
CA GLN A 63 4.73 18.95 5.32
C GLN A 63 3.53 18.41 6.10
N PHE A 64 2.43 19.16 6.04
CA PHE A 64 1.17 18.81 6.72
C PHE A 64 0.12 18.21 5.79
N GLU A 65 0.36 18.22 4.48
CA GLU A 65 -0.54 17.69 3.46
C GLU A 65 0.21 16.74 2.52
N PRO A 66 -0.44 15.68 2.01
CA PRO A 66 0.17 14.82 1.01
C PRO A 66 0.31 15.54 -0.33
N LEU A 67 1.40 15.23 -1.03
CA LEU A 67 1.56 15.57 -2.43
C LEU A 67 0.85 14.53 -3.29
N TYR A 68 0.21 14.99 -4.36
CA TYR A 68 -0.49 14.14 -5.31
C TYR A 68 0.23 14.11 -6.65
N ARG A 69 0.27 12.93 -7.29
CA ARG A 69 0.93 12.69 -8.60
C ARG A 69 2.40 13.09 -8.63
N THR A 70 3.02 13.22 -7.47
CA THR A 70 4.37 13.76 -7.31
C THR A 70 5.18 12.75 -6.50
N LYS A 71 6.29 12.30 -7.07
CA LYS A 71 7.29 11.46 -6.41
C LYS A 71 8.22 12.34 -5.58
N LEU A 72 8.83 11.77 -4.55
CA LEU A 72 9.86 12.46 -3.77
C LEU A 72 11.25 12.19 -4.31
N SER A 73 12.09 13.23 -4.28
CA SER A 73 13.52 13.12 -4.59
C SER A 73 14.30 12.84 -3.31
N ILE A 74 14.55 11.56 -3.04
CA ILE A 74 15.32 11.13 -1.87
C ILE A 74 16.74 11.70 -1.89
N GLN A 75 17.31 11.94 -3.08
CA GLN A 75 18.63 12.54 -3.25
C GLN A 75 18.66 14.00 -2.77
N ASP A 76 17.53 14.71 -2.88
CA ASP A 76 17.38 16.08 -2.40
C ASP A 76 16.99 16.16 -0.91
N GLY A 77 16.97 15.01 -0.23
CA GLY A 77 16.64 14.91 1.19
C GLY A 77 15.13 14.88 1.49
N GLU A 78 14.28 14.72 0.47
CA GLU A 78 12.84 14.59 0.65
C GLU A 78 12.52 13.18 1.17
N LEU A 79 12.08 13.06 2.42
CA LEU A 79 11.72 11.77 3.02
C LEU A 79 10.22 11.70 3.27
N PRO A 80 9.55 10.57 2.97
CA PRO A 80 8.14 10.40 3.26
C PRO A 80 7.89 10.17 4.75
N VAL A 81 6.73 10.64 5.26
CA VAL A 81 6.21 10.32 6.60
C VAL A 81 6.01 8.81 6.77
N LEU A 82 5.66 8.12 5.68
CA LEU A 82 5.51 6.67 5.62
C LEU A 82 6.64 6.06 4.76
N PRO A 83 7.78 5.67 5.36
CA PRO A 83 8.87 5.06 4.61
C PRO A 83 8.49 3.68 4.08
N MET A 84 8.82 3.45 2.82
CA MET A 84 8.80 2.13 2.18
C MET A 84 9.91 1.23 2.73
N SER A 85 11.02 1.81 3.22
CA SER A 85 12.16 1.10 3.84
C SER A 85 11.86 0.45 5.19
N VAL A 86 10.61 0.06 5.44
CA VAL A 86 10.17 -0.66 6.63
C VAL A 86 9.68 -2.03 6.19
N TYR A 87 10.21 -3.09 6.81
CA TYR A 87 9.75 -4.45 6.52
C TYR A 87 8.25 -4.59 6.84
N GLY A 88 7.47 -4.98 5.84
CA GLY A 88 6.02 -5.08 5.92
C GLY A 88 5.29 -3.77 5.67
N ALA A 89 5.93 -2.76 5.07
CA ALA A 89 5.23 -1.62 4.48
C ALA A 89 4.18 -2.12 3.50
N VAL A 90 2.98 -1.54 3.54
CA VAL A 90 1.94 -1.81 2.55
C VAL A 90 1.77 -0.58 1.66
N ALA A 91 1.83 -0.82 0.36
CA ALA A 91 1.75 0.22 -0.64
C ALA A 91 0.85 -0.22 -1.79
N MET A 92 0.25 0.76 -2.47
CA MET A 92 -0.51 0.50 -3.68
C MET A 92 0.45 0.41 -4.86
N ALA A 93 0.24 -0.57 -5.75
CA ALA A 93 0.99 -0.65 -7.00
C ALA A 93 0.67 0.55 -7.89
N HIS A 94 1.50 0.84 -8.90
CA HIS A 94 1.16 1.83 -9.91
C HIS A 94 0.06 1.34 -10.84
N SER A 95 -0.71 2.28 -11.40
CA SER A 95 -1.63 1.97 -12.49
C SER A 95 -0.85 1.53 -13.72
N ASP A 96 -1.44 0.62 -14.50
CA ASP A 96 -0.92 0.18 -15.80
C ASP A 96 -0.84 1.29 -16.85
N VAL A 97 -1.61 2.37 -16.70
CA VAL A 97 -1.61 3.51 -17.63
C VAL A 97 -0.62 4.62 -17.29
N SER A 98 -0.27 4.81 -16.00
CA SER A 98 0.63 5.88 -15.54
C SER A 98 1.06 5.66 -14.10
N GLU A 99 2.33 5.96 -13.81
CA GLU A 99 2.89 5.97 -12.46
C GLU A 99 2.42 7.16 -11.61
N GLU A 100 1.78 8.16 -12.21
CA GLU A 100 1.13 9.27 -11.48
C GLU A 100 -0.12 8.82 -10.72
N TYR A 101 -0.61 7.60 -10.98
CA TYR A 101 -1.77 7.02 -10.34
C TYR A 101 -1.41 5.68 -9.72
N SER A 102 -2.11 5.36 -8.63
CA SER A 102 -2.07 4.04 -8.03
C SER A 102 -3.07 3.12 -8.74
N ALA A 103 -2.79 1.83 -8.76
CA ALA A 103 -3.70 0.80 -9.21
C ALA A 103 -5.00 0.86 -8.39
N PRO A 104 -6.18 0.64 -9.00
CA PRO A 104 -7.44 0.77 -8.27
C PRO A 104 -7.59 -0.22 -7.12
N TYR A 105 -6.95 -1.38 -7.21
CA TYR A 105 -7.09 -2.47 -6.24
C TYR A 105 -5.77 -3.16 -5.89
N GLN A 106 -4.75 -3.11 -6.74
CA GLN A 106 -3.55 -3.92 -6.57
C GLN A 106 -2.62 -3.32 -5.51
N PHE A 107 -2.45 -4.02 -4.40
CA PHE A 107 -1.54 -3.62 -3.32
C PHE A 107 -0.47 -4.66 -3.10
N PHE A 108 0.61 -4.27 -2.44
CA PHE A 108 1.69 -5.17 -2.07
C PHE A 108 2.24 -4.89 -0.68
N PHE A 109 2.74 -5.95 -0.05
CA PHE A 109 3.61 -5.87 1.10
C PHE A 109 5.06 -5.84 0.63
N TYR A 110 5.81 -4.83 1.05
CA TYR A 110 7.21 -4.73 0.77
C TYR A 110 8.05 -5.43 1.85
N LEU A 111 8.81 -6.43 1.43
CA LEU A 111 9.69 -7.25 2.26
C LEU A 111 11.09 -6.63 2.24
N TYR A 112 11.18 -5.40 2.75
CA TYR A 112 12.43 -4.64 2.75
C TYR A 112 13.58 -5.44 3.37
N ASP A 113 14.70 -5.47 2.65
CA ASP A 113 15.95 -6.07 3.09
C ASP A 113 17.07 -5.05 2.87
N LYS A 114 17.83 -4.77 3.93
CA LYS A 114 18.96 -3.83 3.91
C LYS A 114 20.02 -4.16 2.87
N ARG A 115 20.10 -5.41 2.41
CA ARG A 115 21.03 -5.80 1.33
C ARG A 115 20.64 -5.18 -0.02
N ASN A 116 19.39 -4.76 -0.17
CA ASN A 116 18.85 -4.13 -1.37
C ASN A 116 18.57 -2.64 -1.15
N SER A 117 19.22 -2.04 -0.14
CA SER A 117 19.11 -0.61 0.12
C SER A 117 20.13 0.19 -0.69
N GLY A 118 19.75 1.38 -1.14
CA GLY A 118 20.65 2.41 -1.62
C GLY A 118 21.47 3.07 -0.51
N LEU A 119 22.12 4.18 -0.85
CA LEU A 119 22.90 4.97 0.11
C LEU A 119 22.01 5.42 1.28
N GLY A 120 22.54 5.31 2.50
CA GLY A 120 21.81 5.68 3.71
C GLY A 120 20.86 4.61 4.25
N GLY A 121 20.82 3.41 3.66
CA GLY A 121 19.97 2.32 4.14
C GLY A 121 18.50 2.49 3.76
N LEU A 122 18.20 3.22 2.69
CA LEU A 122 16.85 3.39 2.15
C LEU A 122 16.60 2.46 0.96
N SER A 123 15.35 2.09 0.72
CA SER A 123 14.90 1.41 -0.48
C SER A 123 15.24 2.23 -1.73
N PHE A 124 15.57 1.58 -2.84
CA PHE A 124 15.67 2.25 -4.14
C PHE A 124 14.33 2.82 -4.62
N ASP A 125 13.24 2.27 -4.11
CA ASP A 125 11.87 2.66 -4.42
C ASP A 125 11.29 3.67 -3.40
N GLU A 126 12.11 4.17 -2.47
CA GLU A 126 11.67 5.14 -1.47
C GLU A 126 11.14 6.42 -2.15
N GLY A 127 9.98 6.90 -1.69
CA GLY A 127 9.30 8.07 -2.28
C GLY A 127 8.71 7.84 -3.67
N GLN A 128 8.59 6.59 -4.15
CA GLN A 128 8.04 6.28 -5.47
C GLN A 128 6.59 5.76 -5.43
N PHE A 129 6.14 5.22 -4.31
CA PHE A 129 4.83 4.56 -4.17
C PHE A 129 3.96 5.20 -3.08
N SER A 130 2.64 5.06 -3.21
CA SER A 130 1.68 5.41 -2.16
C SER A 130 1.73 4.38 -1.03
N VAL A 131 2.65 4.55 -0.09
CA VAL A 131 2.69 3.78 1.15
C VAL A 131 1.53 4.27 2.02
N PHE A 132 0.67 3.35 2.46
CA PHE A 132 -0.54 3.71 3.22
C PHE A 132 -0.64 2.99 4.56
N GLY A 133 0.43 2.31 4.99
CA GLY A 133 0.47 1.69 6.31
C GLY A 133 1.50 0.58 6.43
N TYR A 134 1.29 -0.29 7.42
CA TYR A 134 2.21 -1.38 7.74
C TYR A 134 1.48 -2.62 8.25
N ALA A 135 2.03 -3.80 7.94
CA ALA A 135 1.75 -5.00 8.70
C ALA A 135 2.20 -4.79 10.16
N THR A 136 1.29 -4.93 11.12
CA THR A 136 1.54 -4.73 12.56
C THR A 136 1.50 -6.04 13.35
N SER A 137 0.93 -7.11 12.76
CA SER A 137 0.98 -8.46 13.30
C SER A 137 1.13 -9.49 12.16
N GLY A 138 1.88 -10.57 12.42
CA GLY A 138 2.11 -11.64 11.45
C GLY A 138 3.18 -11.31 10.39
N ARG A 139 4.13 -10.42 10.72
CA ARG A 139 5.27 -10.05 9.85
C ARG A 139 6.13 -11.26 9.48
N ASP A 140 6.31 -12.19 10.41
CA ASP A 140 7.03 -13.45 10.25
C ASP A 140 6.43 -14.37 9.18
N ILE A 141 5.15 -14.17 8.84
CA ILE A 141 4.46 -14.95 7.82
C ILE A 141 4.63 -14.32 6.43
N LEU A 142 4.93 -13.02 6.33
CA LEU A 142 5.06 -12.34 5.03
C LEU A 142 6.13 -12.99 4.16
N SER A 143 7.28 -13.36 4.73
CA SER A 143 8.35 -14.08 4.01
C SER A 143 8.01 -15.54 3.66
N GLN A 144 6.92 -16.08 4.21
CA GLN A 144 6.48 -17.46 3.96
C GLN A 144 5.42 -17.53 2.86
N ILE A 145 4.83 -16.39 2.47
CA ILE A 145 3.85 -16.32 1.40
C ILE A 145 4.51 -16.72 0.08
N LYS A 146 3.82 -17.52 -0.72
CA LYS A 146 4.27 -17.99 -2.03
C LYS A 146 3.27 -17.59 -3.12
N THR A 147 3.76 -17.49 -4.35
CA THR A 147 2.89 -17.35 -5.52
C THR A 147 1.81 -18.44 -5.52
N GLY A 148 0.55 -18.01 -5.65
CA GLY A 148 -0.63 -18.86 -5.61
C GLY A 148 -1.32 -18.95 -4.25
N ASP A 149 -0.72 -18.40 -3.18
CA ASP A 149 -1.41 -18.26 -1.90
C ASP A 149 -2.61 -17.32 -2.04
N VAL A 150 -3.61 -17.49 -1.17
CA VAL A 150 -4.91 -16.82 -1.29
C VAL A 150 -5.24 -16.04 -0.03
N ILE A 151 -5.71 -14.80 -0.20
CA ILE A 151 -6.35 -14.03 0.87
C ILE A 151 -7.71 -14.69 1.15
N ARG A 152 -7.81 -15.42 2.26
CA ARG A 152 -9.07 -16.09 2.62
C ARG A 152 -10.19 -15.10 2.92
N SER A 153 -9.85 -14.03 3.61
CA SER A 153 -10.75 -12.92 3.90
C SER A 153 -9.95 -11.71 4.39
N ALA A 154 -10.37 -10.51 4.01
CA ALA A 154 -9.93 -9.27 4.63
C ALA A 154 -11.12 -8.60 5.34
N LYS A 155 -10.92 -8.08 6.56
CA LYS A 155 -11.98 -7.43 7.33
C LYS A 155 -11.45 -6.22 8.08
N MET A 156 -12.24 -5.15 8.12
CA MET A 156 -12.00 -4.04 9.02
C MET A 156 -12.23 -4.51 10.45
N VAL A 157 -11.21 -4.34 11.30
CA VAL A 157 -11.27 -4.70 12.72
C VAL A 157 -11.53 -3.50 13.62
N ASP A 158 -11.09 -2.31 13.19
CA ASP A 158 -11.25 -1.03 13.88
C ASP A 158 -11.16 0.11 12.85
N GLY A 159 -11.70 1.28 13.18
CA GLY A 159 -11.60 2.50 12.38
C GLY A 159 -12.54 2.60 11.18
N GLN A 160 -13.52 1.69 11.04
CA GLN A 160 -14.51 1.75 9.95
C GLN A 160 -15.38 3.02 10.03
N ASP A 161 -15.62 3.56 11.21
CA ASP A 161 -16.31 4.84 11.45
C ASP A 161 -15.56 6.05 10.88
N ARG A 162 -14.26 5.92 10.61
CA ARG A 162 -13.41 6.95 10.00
C ARG A 162 -13.43 6.92 8.47
N LEU A 163 -14.02 5.87 7.87
CA LEU A 163 -14.16 5.77 6.42
C LEU A 163 -15.33 6.65 5.95
N ILE A 164 -15.00 7.75 5.29
CA ILE A 164 -15.98 8.67 4.70
C ILE A 164 -15.95 8.50 3.18
N LEU A 165 -17.04 8.02 2.61
CA LEU A 165 -17.20 7.88 1.17
C LEU A 165 -17.82 9.14 0.57
N PRO A 166 -17.41 9.55 -0.65
CA PRO A 166 -18.07 10.64 -1.36
C PRO A 166 -19.54 10.30 -1.59
N ALA A 167 -20.41 11.32 -1.52
CA ALA A 167 -21.82 11.15 -1.82
C ALA A 167 -21.99 10.59 -3.24
N GLN A 168 -22.84 9.58 -3.39
CA GLN A 168 -23.20 9.05 -4.70
C GLN A 168 -23.97 10.13 -5.46
N SER A 169 -23.35 10.68 -6.51
CA SER A 169 -23.97 11.61 -7.45
C SER A 169 -24.77 10.87 -8.51
#